data_AF-B0TR32-F1
#
_entry.id   AF-B0TR32-F1
#
_cell.length_a   1.000
_cell.length_b   1.000
_cell.length_c   1.000
_cell.angle_alpha   90.00
_cell.angle_beta   90.00
_cell.angle_gamma   90.00
#
_symmetry.space_group_name_H-M   'P 1'
#
loop_
_entity.id
_entity.type
_entity.pdbx_description
1 polymer ?
#
loop_
_entity_poly.entity_id
_entity_poly.type
_entity_poly.pdbx_seq_one_letter_code
_entity_poly.pdbx_strand_id
1 'polypeptide(L)'
;MKKVITVLLVATSCLMPVAASELQLYQDPIPYGSYITDLDSMLTDAVKRNHWVFSKGESGLRTANLDYKTYKIKTELVVKDNSVAVKLISAERPDCGKKSCKVDMDKVEGWLVKLRRSIAYDVTQAVRDDALKRRFAQ
;
A
#
# COMPACT_ATOMS: atom_id res chain seq x y z
N MET A 1 -32.36 -48.82 -17.78
CA MET A 1 -31.04 -48.25 -17.44
C MET A 1 -30.93 -46.79 -17.94
N LYS A 2 -31.67 -45.84 -17.34
CA LYS A 2 -31.71 -44.43 -17.81
C LYS A 2 -31.75 -43.38 -16.67
N LYS A 3 -31.57 -43.78 -15.41
CA LYS A 3 -31.77 -42.90 -14.25
C LYS A 3 -30.50 -42.51 -13.47
N VAL A 4 -29.31 -42.90 -13.94
CA VAL A 4 -28.06 -42.70 -13.19
C VAL A 4 -27.27 -41.47 -13.67
N ILE A 5 -27.60 -40.89 -14.83
CA ILE A 5 -26.81 -39.81 -15.43
C ILE A 5 -27.18 -38.42 -14.87
N THR A 6 -28.38 -38.25 -14.31
CA THR A 6 -28.85 -36.93 -13.83
C THR A 6 -28.28 -36.51 -12.46
N VAL A 7 -27.69 -37.43 -11.69
CA VAL A 7 -27.12 -37.10 -10.37
C VAL A 7 -25.74 -36.45 -10.49
N LEU A 8 -25.01 -36.69 -11.58
CA LEU A 8 -23.66 -36.13 -11.76
C LEU A 8 -23.65 -34.64 -12.16
N LEU A 9 -24.74 -34.13 -12.77
CA LEU A 9 -24.79 -32.74 -13.25
C LEU A 9 -25.13 -31.71 -12.17
N VAL A 10 -25.75 -32.13 -11.06
CA VAL A 10 -26.13 -31.21 -9.96
C VAL A 10 -24.97 -30.94 -9.01
N ALA A 11 -23.98 -31.85 -8.94
CA ALA A 11 -22.83 -31.73 -8.05
C ALA A 11 -21.78 -30.69 -8.52
N THR A 12 -21.78 -30.30 -9.80
CA THR A 12 -20.85 -29.29 -10.36
C THR A 12 -21.28 -27.85 -10.13
N SER A 13 -22.44 -27.62 -9.52
CA SER A 13 -22.99 -26.26 -9.27
C SER A 13 -22.40 -25.58 -8.03
N CYS A 14 -21.64 -26.30 -7.20
CA CYS A 14 -20.93 -25.76 -6.03
C CYS A 14 -19.52 -25.25 -6.38
N LEU A 15 -19.33 -24.70 -7.59
CA LEU A 15 -18.14 -23.90 -7.89
C LEU A 15 -18.29 -22.61 -7.08
N MET A 16 -17.59 -22.55 -5.95
CA MET A 16 -17.50 -21.35 -5.13
C MET A 16 -17.14 -20.16 -6.02
N PRO A 17 -17.77 -18.99 -5.84
CA PRO A 17 -17.30 -17.79 -6.49
C PRO A 17 -15.87 -17.57 -6.02
N VAL A 18 -14.90 -17.81 -6.90
CA VAL A 18 -13.54 -17.34 -6.71
C VAL A 18 -13.68 -15.83 -6.69
N ALA A 19 -13.66 -15.25 -5.49
CA ALA A 19 -13.53 -13.81 -5.33
C ALA A 19 -12.17 -13.46 -5.94
N ALA A 20 -12.19 -13.05 -7.21
CA ALA A 20 -11.06 -12.44 -7.87
C ALA A 20 -10.79 -11.14 -7.11
N SER A 21 -9.95 -11.24 -6.09
CA SER A 21 -9.46 -10.08 -5.37
C SER A 21 -8.58 -9.33 -6.38
N GLU A 22 -9.09 -8.19 -6.85
CA GLU A 22 -8.34 -7.31 -7.74
C GLU A 22 -6.98 -7.01 -7.09
N LEU A 23 -5.90 -7.40 -7.78
CA LEU A 23 -4.55 -7.28 -7.25
C LEU A 23 -4.18 -5.81 -7.18
N GLN A 24 -4.30 -5.21 -6.00
CA GLN A 24 -3.86 -3.83 -5.78
C GLN A 24 -2.33 -3.80 -5.67
N LEU A 25 -1.68 -3.25 -6.71
CA LEU A 25 -0.22 -3.22 -6.89
C LEU A 25 0.59 -2.59 -5.74
N TYR A 26 -0.07 -1.92 -4.81
CA TYR A 26 0.54 -1.19 -3.69
C TYR A 26 0.36 -1.89 -2.33
N GLN A 27 -0.43 -2.96 -2.25
CA GLN A 27 -0.72 -3.62 -0.97
C GLN A 27 0.42 -4.51 -0.47
N ASP A 28 1.31 -4.95 -1.35
CA ASP A 28 2.42 -5.83 -0.97
C ASP A 28 3.33 -5.16 0.06
N PRO A 29 3.48 -5.75 1.26
CA PRO A 29 4.29 -5.17 2.33
C PRO A 29 5.76 -5.06 1.90
N ILE A 30 6.40 -3.98 2.33
CA ILE A 30 7.82 -3.73 2.12
C ILE A 30 8.57 -4.25 3.35
N PRO A 31 9.31 -5.36 3.26
CA PRO A 31 10.07 -5.87 4.39
C PRO A 31 11.27 -4.97 4.67
N TYR A 32 11.60 -4.82 5.95
CA TYR A 32 12.81 -4.17 6.42
C TYR A 32 13.47 -4.98 7.53
N GLY A 33 14.74 -4.72 7.82
CA GLY A 33 15.51 -5.43 8.85
C GLY A 33 15.96 -4.52 9.99
N SER A 34 16.82 -5.05 10.86
CA SER A 34 17.37 -4.35 12.02
C SER A 34 18.28 -3.16 11.67
N TYR A 35 18.66 -3.01 10.40
CA TYR A 35 19.39 -1.84 9.89
C TYR A 35 18.56 -0.54 9.92
N ILE A 36 17.24 -0.63 10.11
CA ILE A 36 16.38 0.54 10.34
C ILE A 36 16.17 0.72 11.84
N THR A 37 16.90 1.65 12.45
CA THR A 37 16.82 1.94 13.89
C THR A 37 15.72 2.94 14.23
N ASP A 38 15.42 3.86 13.31
CA ASP A 38 14.34 4.86 13.45
C ASP A 38 13.41 4.78 12.24
N LEU A 39 12.35 3.98 12.40
CA LEU A 39 11.35 3.77 11.36
C LEU A 39 10.55 5.04 11.06
N ASP A 40 10.24 5.86 12.07
CA ASP A 40 9.36 7.02 11.89
C ASP A 40 10.07 8.13 11.12
N SER A 41 11.36 8.34 11.38
CA SER A 41 12.20 9.25 10.61
C SER A 41 12.33 8.79 9.15
N MET A 42 12.63 7.50 8.93
CA MET A 42 12.69 6.93 7.57
C MET A 42 11.36 7.08 6.83
N LEU A 43 10.23 6.79 7.47
CA LEU A 43 8.91 6.95 6.86
C LEU A 43 8.60 8.42 6.56
N THR A 44 8.99 9.34 7.43
CA THR A 44 8.84 10.79 7.18
C THR A 44 9.58 11.20 5.91
N ASP A 45 10.81 10.73 5.74
CA ASP A 45 11.65 11.00 4.56
C ASP A 45 11.16 10.32 3.28
N ALA A 46 10.62 9.11 3.40
CA ALA A 46 10.03 8.40 2.28
C ALA A 46 8.76 9.11 1.80
N VAL A 47 7.90 9.47 2.74
CA VAL A 47 6.57 10.03 2.48
C VAL A 47 6.66 11.46 1.94
N LYS A 48 7.57 12.33 2.41
CA LYS A 48 7.63 13.73 1.93
C LYS A 48 7.83 13.89 0.41
N ARG A 49 8.22 12.82 -0.31
CA ARG A 49 8.26 12.78 -1.78
C ARG A 49 6.86 12.78 -2.38
N ASN A 50 6.68 13.48 -3.50
CA ASN A 50 5.42 13.48 -4.27
C ASN A 50 4.20 14.06 -3.52
N HIS A 51 4.40 15.12 -2.72
CA HIS A 51 3.35 15.89 -2.04
C HIS A 51 2.60 15.17 -0.90
N TRP A 52 3.08 14.01 -0.44
CA TRP A 52 2.50 13.38 0.73
C TRP A 52 3.05 14.00 2.02
N VAL A 53 2.25 13.96 3.07
CA VAL A 53 2.57 14.43 4.41
C VAL A 53 2.42 13.26 5.37
N PHE A 54 3.51 12.93 6.07
CA PHE A 54 3.50 11.93 7.14
C PHE A 54 2.90 12.52 8.42
N SER A 55 2.10 11.72 9.11
CA SER A 55 1.59 12.05 10.43
C SER A 55 1.49 10.78 11.28
N LYS A 56 1.86 10.89 12.55
CA LYS A 56 1.71 9.84 13.55
C LYS A 56 0.76 10.33 14.63
N GLY A 57 -0.38 9.65 14.78
CA GLY A 57 -1.34 9.93 15.85
C GLY A 57 -0.87 9.40 17.21
N GLU A 58 -1.53 9.83 18.28
CA GLU A 58 -1.23 9.42 19.66
C GLU A 58 -1.39 7.91 19.89
N SER A 59 -2.27 7.25 19.13
CA SER A 59 -2.46 5.79 19.14
C SER A 59 -1.33 5.00 18.47
N GLY A 60 -0.29 5.67 17.98
CA GLY A 60 0.77 5.06 17.17
C GLY A 60 0.36 4.80 15.71
N LEU A 61 -0.85 5.19 15.31
CA LEU A 61 -1.32 5.10 13.94
C LEU A 61 -0.48 6.01 13.04
N ARG A 62 0.16 5.42 12.03
CA ARG A 62 0.95 6.12 11.03
C ARG A 62 0.13 6.34 9.78
N THR A 63 0.10 7.58 9.30
CA THR A 63 -0.67 7.96 8.12
C THR A 63 0.19 8.73 7.13
N ALA A 64 -0.12 8.57 5.85
CA ALA A 64 0.35 9.45 4.80
C ALA A 64 -0.86 10.08 4.11
N ASN A 65 -0.88 11.42 4.10
CA ASN A 65 -1.96 12.23 3.55
C ASN A 65 -1.47 12.96 2.30
N LEU A 66 -2.21 12.84 1.20
CA LEU A 66 -1.98 13.60 -0.02
C LEU A 66 -3.10 14.63 -0.14
N ASP A 67 -2.73 15.91 -0.17
CA ASP A 67 -3.61 16.98 -0.65
C ASP A 67 -2.94 17.57 -1.90
N TYR A 68 -3.35 17.10 -3.06
CA TYR A 68 -2.70 17.45 -4.33
C TYR A 68 -3.71 17.55 -5.47
N LYS A 69 -3.64 18.67 -6.20
CA LYS A 69 -4.60 19.07 -7.22
C LYS A 69 -6.01 19.20 -6.63
N THR A 70 -6.92 18.29 -6.98
CA THR A 70 -8.29 18.27 -6.44
C THR A 70 -8.52 17.05 -5.55
N TYR A 71 -7.48 16.27 -5.25
CA TYR A 71 -7.59 14.99 -4.56
C TYR A 71 -7.11 15.12 -3.12
N LYS A 72 -7.89 14.56 -2.21
CA LYS A 72 -7.51 14.32 -0.82
C LYS A 72 -7.48 12.83 -0.58
N ILE A 73 -6.30 12.27 -0.32
CA ILE A 73 -6.10 10.83 -0.13
C ILE A 73 -5.49 10.60 1.23
N LYS A 74 -6.09 9.71 2.00
CA LYS A 74 -5.59 9.30 3.31
C LYS A 74 -5.22 7.83 3.28
N THR A 75 -4.02 7.52 3.72
CA THR A 75 -3.51 6.15 3.79
C THR A 75 -2.99 5.83 5.18
N GLU A 76 -3.11 4.58 5.56
CA GLU A 76 -2.50 3.97 6.73
C GLU A 76 -1.19 3.30 6.30
N LEU A 77 -0.12 3.58 7.06
CA LEU A 77 1.14 2.87 6.94
C LEU A 77 1.15 1.76 8.01
N VAL A 78 0.68 0.58 7.62
CA VAL A 78 0.51 -0.56 8.52
C VAL A 78 1.88 -1.19 8.78
N VAL A 79 2.32 -1.17 10.03
CA VAL A 79 3.60 -1.77 10.44
C VAL A 79 3.33 -3.11 11.12
N LYS A 80 3.82 -4.21 10.54
CA LYS A 80 3.68 -5.55 11.10
C LYS A 80 4.86 -6.43 10.67
N ASP A 81 5.38 -7.25 11.58
CA ASP A 81 6.40 -8.26 11.27
C ASP A 81 7.62 -7.70 10.50
N ASN A 82 8.15 -6.55 10.94
CA ASN A 82 9.21 -5.81 10.27
C ASN A 82 8.91 -5.50 8.79
N SER A 83 7.66 -5.17 8.49
CA SER A 83 7.25 -4.74 7.18
C SER A 83 6.30 -3.55 7.26
N VAL A 84 6.29 -2.74 6.21
CA VAL A 84 5.36 -1.62 6.05
C VAL A 84 4.47 -1.88 4.85
N ALA A 85 3.16 -1.93 5.06
CA ALA A 85 2.15 -1.98 4.00
C ALA A 85 1.44 -0.62 3.86
N VAL A 86 1.07 -0.28 2.63
CA VAL A 86 0.26 0.91 2.34
C VAL A 86 -1.19 0.49 2.19
N LYS A 87 -2.07 1.01 3.04
CA LYS A 87 -3.50 0.73 3.00
C LYS A 87 -4.27 2.02 2.77
N LEU A 88 -5.08 2.04 1.71
CA LEU A 88 -5.96 3.17 1.43
C LEU A 88 -7.07 3.24 2.50
N ILE A 89 -7.23 4.40 3.14
CA ILE A 89 -8.34 4.68 4.08
C ILE A 89 -9.46 5.41 3.34
N SER A 90 -9.13 6.50 2.65
CA SER A 90 -10.08 7.27 1.88
C SER A 90 -9.41 7.96 0.68
N ALA A 91 -10.20 8.15 -0.37
CA ALA A 91 -9.84 8.99 -1.51
C ALA A 91 -11.07 9.82 -1.85
N GLU A 92 -10.89 11.14 -1.83
CA GLU A 92 -11.96 12.11 -2.04
C GLU A 92 -11.51 13.15 -3.05
N ARG A 93 -12.49 13.75 -3.74
CA ARG A 93 -12.25 14.81 -4.70
C ARG A 93 -13.15 16.03 -4.41
N PRO A 94 -12.95 16.71 -3.27
CA PRO A 94 -13.87 17.74 -2.79
C PRO A 94 -13.96 18.94 -3.75
N ASP A 95 -12.85 19.29 -4.42
CA ASP A 95 -12.76 20.47 -5.29
C ASP A 95 -12.97 20.13 -6.77
N CYS A 96 -13.96 19.28 -7.08
CA CYS A 96 -14.22 18.74 -8.42
C CYS A 96 -14.68 19.75 -9.49
N GLY A 97 -15.06 20.98 -9.11
CA GLY A 97 -15.52 22.02 -10.03
C GLY A 97 -16.73 21.59 -10.88
N LYS A 98 -16.79 22.03 -12.16
CA LYS A 98 -17.84 21.63 -13.12
C LYS A 98 -17.69 20.19 -13.66
N LYS A 99 -16.60 19.48 -13.31
CA LYS A 99 -16.36 18.10 -13.75
C LYS A 99 -16.95 17.12 -12.73
N SER A 100 -17.13 15.87 -13.15
CA SER A 100 -17.57 14.80 -12.24
C SER A 100 -16.69 14.75 -10.98
N CYS A 101 -17.34 14.66 -9.82
CA CYS A 101 -16.70 14.44 -8.51
C CYS A 101 -16.32 12.97 -8.28
N LYS A 102 -16.50 12.12 -9.30
CA LYS A 102 -16.03 10.74 -9.26
C LYS A 102 -14.51 10.72 -9.10
N VAL A 103 -14.07 9.90 -8.15
CA VAL A 103 -12.67 9.59 -7.92
C VAL A 103 -12.19 8.65 -9.02
N ASP A 104 -11.10 9.05 -9.68
CA ASP A 104 -10.40 8.22 -10.66
C ASP A 104 -9.44 7.29 -9.90
N MET A 105 -9.85 6.03 -9.71
CA MET A 105 -9.08 5.07 -8.92
C MET A 105 -7.73 4.73 -9.56
N ASP A 106 -7.62 4.73 -10.89
CA ASP A 106 -6.33 4.49 -11.57
C ASP A 106 -5.29 5.55 -11.18
N LYS A 107 -5.73 6.81 -11.03
CA LYS A 107 -4.86 7.89 -10.52
C LYS A 107 -4.49 7.67 -9.05
N VAL A 108 -5.47 7.29 -8.23
CA VAL A 108 -5.24 6.97 -6.81
C VAL A 108 -4.19 5.88 -6.68
N GLU A 109 -4.37 4.76 -7.38
CA GLU A 109 -3.41 3.65 -7.40
C GLU A 109 -2.03 4.09 -7.89
N GLY A 110 -1.97 4.92 -8.94
CA GLY A 110 -0.71 5.48 -9.43
C GLY A 110 0.04 6.29 -8.36
N TRP A 111 -0.67 7.04 -7.50
CA TRP A 111 -0.04 7.73 -6.37
C TRP A 111 0.37 6.77 -5.24
N LEU A 112 -0.44 5.74 -4.95
CA LEU A 112 -0.13 4.74 -3.92
C LEU A 112 1.08 3.89 -4.31
N VAL A 113 1.21 3.51 -5.58
CA VAL A 113 2.38 2.81 -6.11
C VAL A 113 3.64 3.69 -5.99
N LYS A 114 3.54 4.99 -6.26
CA LYS A 114 4.66 5.94 -6.07
C LYS A 114 5.05 6.06 -4.60
N LEU A 115 4.07 6.15 -3.70
CA LEU A 115 4.31 6.17 -2.26
C LEU A 115 5.05 4.90 -1.80
N ARG A 116 4.56 3.72 -2.19
CA ARG A 116 5.21 2.44 -1.93
C ARG A 116 6.64 2.40 -2.45
N ARG A 117 6.87 2.86 -3.69
CA ARG A 117 8.22 2.92 -4.29
C ARG A 117 9.16 3.84 -3.52
N SER A 118 8.70 4.99 -3.04
CA SER A 118 9.53 5.88 -2.22
C SER A 118 9.96 5.21 -0.91
N ILE A 119 9.06 4.50 -0.23
CA ILE A 119 9.39 3.74 0.99
C ILE A 119 10.39 2.62 0.67
N ALA A 120 10.14 1.85 -0.39
CA ALA A 120 11.03 0.78 -0.80
C ALA A 120 12.44 1.28 -1.18
N TYR A 121 12.52 2.47 -1.79
CA TYR A 121 13.78 3.12 -2.10
C TYR A 121 14.59 3.42 -0.82
N ASP A 122 13.97 4.01 0.20
CA ASP A 122 14.67 4.33 1.45
C ASP A 122 15.05 3.08 2.25
N VAL A 123 14.19 2.06 2.27
CA VAL A 123 14.53 0.76 2.85
C VAL A 123 15.77 0.19 2.14
N THR A 124 15.80 0.22 0.81
CA THR A 124 16.93 -0.27 0.02
C THR A 124 18.20 0.53 0.28
N GLN A 125 18.08 1.85 0.42
CA GLN A 125 19.21 2.72 0.76
C GLN A 125 19.77 2.36 2.15
N ALA A 126 18.91 2.13 3.14
CA ALA A 126 19.31 1.73 4.48
C ALA A 126 20.03 0.35 4.49
N VAL A 127 19.55 -0.62 3.70
CA VAL A 127 20.26 -1.91 3.51
C VAL A 127 21.66 -1.69 2.95
N ARG A 128 21.77 -0.86 1.91
CA ARG A 128 23.05 -0.59 1.25
C ARG A 128 24.03 0.06 2.20
N ASP A 129 23.58 1.06 2.96
CA ASP A 129 24.43 1.82 3.86
C ASP A 129 24.88 0.96 5.06
N ASP A 130 24.03 0.06 5.57
CA ASP A 130 24.41 -0.95 6.56
C ASP A 130 25.44 -1.95 6.01
N ALA A 131 25.23 -2.47 4.81
CA ALA A 131 26.19 -3.39 4.17
C ALA A 131 27.57 -2.75 3.97
N LEU A 132 27.61 -1.47 3.57
CA LEU A 132 28.86 -0.71 3.46
C LEU A 132 29.54 -0.50 4.81
N LYS A 133 28.78 -0.09 5.84
CA LYS A 133 29.33 0.08 7.20
C LYS A 133 29.95 -1.21 7.72
N ARG A 134 29.29 -2.36 7.55
CA ARG A 134 29.81 -3.67 7.97
C ARG A 134 31.09 -4.06 7.24
N ARG A 135 31.22 -3.69 5.96
CA ARG A 135 32.41 -3.98 5.15
C ARG A 135 33.63 -3.16 5.58
N PHE A 136 33.44 -1.92 6.04
CA PHE A 136 34.52 -1.01 6.44
C PHE A 136 34.77 -0.95 7.96
N ALA A 137 33.93 -1.59 8.77
CA ALA A 137 34.12 -1.76 10.21
C ALA A 137 34.90 -3.04 10.58
N GLN A 138 35.30 -3.82 9.57
CA GLN A 138 36.28 -4.91 9.67
C GLN A 138 37.68 -4.37 9.37
#